data_AF-A0A3A5VY85-F1
#
_entry.id   AF-A0A3A5VY85-F1
#
_cell.length_a   1.000
_cell.length_b   1.000
_cell.length_c   1.000
_cell.angle_alpha   90.00
_cell.angle_beta   90.00
_cell.angle_gamma   90.00
#
_symmetry.space_group_name_H-M   'P 1'
#
loop_
_entity.id
_entity.type
_entity.pdbx_description
1 polymer ?
#
loop_
_entity_poly.entity_id
_entity_poly.type
_entity_poly.pdbx_seq_one_letter_code
_entity_poly.pdbx_strand_id
1 'polypeptide(L)'
;MATQGMFEVRPDRSGPKNLGVLLVLGSLMVLTYGYADWKSHSVGLSDEEAETFILNPSLAGDENITVAEYRAFEDEARENSAFLIRAVSLLIGGALVLIGGLFLLKLKRVGAYLCVA
;
A
#
# COMPACT_ATOMS: atom_id res chain seq x y z
N MET A 1 -25.46 19.59 -46.78
CA MET A 1 -24.77 20.25 -45.66
C MET A 1 -24.42 19.16 -44.65
N ALA A 2 -23.14 18.84 -44.50
CA ALA A 2 -22.68 17.60 -43.86
C ALA A 2 -22.86 17.63 -42.34
N THR A 3 -23.65 16.70 -41.81
CA THR A 3 -23.82 16.40 -40.38
C THR A 3 -22.80 15.36 -39.87
N GLN A 4 -21.64 15.26 -40.50
CA GLN A 4 -20.66 14.16 -40.31
C GLN A 4 -19.66 14.38 -39.15
N GLY A 5 -19.92 15.31 -38.23
CA GLY A 5 -19.00 15.63 -37.13
C GLY A 5 -19.49 15.35 -35.71
N MET A 6 -20.77 15.00 -35.51
CA MET A 6 -21.39 14.98 -34.19
C MET A 6 -21.27 13.65 -33.41
N PHE A 7 -20.74 12.58 -34.03
CA PHE A 7 -20.66 11.25 -33.41
C PHE A 7 -19.31 10.54 -33.67
N GLU A 8 -18.20 11.27 -33.65
CA GLU A 8 -16.88 10.64 -33.67
C GLU A 8 -16.59 10.02 -32.29
N VAL A 9 -16.77 8.71 -32.16
CA VAL A 9 -16.48 7.97 -30.91
C VAL A 9 -14.97 7.92 -30.71
N ARG A 10 -14.45 8.78 -29.83
CA ARG A 10 -13.04 8.80 -29.44
C ARG A 10 -12.84 7.97 -28.16
N PRO A 11 -11.77 7.14 -28.08
CA PRO A 11 -11.46 6.41 -26.86
C PRO A 11 -11.19 7.37 -25.71
N ASP A 12 -11.85 7.18 -24.57
CA ASP A 12 -11.55 7.98 -23.37
C ASP A 12 -10.14 7.67 -22.87
N ARG A 13 -9.35 8.73 -22.70
CA ARG A 13 -7.98 8.68 -22.19
C ARG A 13 -7.88 9.23 -20.76
N SER A 14 -8.92 9.93 -20.30
CA SER A 14 -8.91 10.62 -19.02
C SER A 14 -9.23 9.69 -17.86
N GLY A 15 -10.22 8.79 -18.00
CA GLY A 15 -10.58 7.80 -16.99
C GLY A 15 -9.40 6.91 -16.58
N PRO A 16 -8.72 6.21 -17.51
CA PRO A 16 -7.58 5.37 -17.19
C PRO A 16 -6.43 6.14 -16.52
N LYS A 17 -6.16 7.38 -16.95
CA LYS A 17 -5.10 8.21 -16.36
C LYS A 17 -5.44 8.65 -14.94
N ASN A 18 -6.67 9.07 -14.68
CA ASN A 18 -7.11 9.48 -13.34
C ASN A 18 -7.02 8.30 -12.36
N LEU A 19 -7.45 7.10 -12.78
CA LEU A 19 -7.26 5.88 -11.99
C LEU A 19 -5.78 5.57 -11.79
N GLY A 20 -4.95 5.72 -12.81
CA GLY A 20 -3.50 5.56 -12.71
C GLY A 20 -2.87 6.45 -11.64
N VAL A 21 -3.27 7.73 -11.55
CA VAL A 21 -2.80 8.64 -10.49
C VAL A 21 -3.19 8.13 -9.10
N LEU A 22 -4.46 7.76 -8.91
CA LEU A 22 -4.95 7.25 -7.62
C LEU A 22 -4.24 5.98 -7.19
N LEU A 23 -4.00 5.06 -8.13
CA LEU A 23 -3.29 3.80 -7.86
C LEU A 23 -1.83 4.04 -7.52
N VAL A 24 -1.15 4.97 -8.20
CA VAL A 24 0.22 5.34 -7.84
C VAL A 24 0.27 5.91 -6.42
N LEU A 25 -0.60 6.87 -6.09
CA LEU A 25 -0.62 7.45 -4.74
C LEU A 25 -0.95 6.41 -3.67
N GLY A 26 -1.98 5.57 -3.90
CA GLY A 26 -2.35 4.50 -2.98
C GLY A 26 -1.24 3.47 -2.80
N SER A 27 -0.55 3.09 -3.89
CA SER A 27 0.57 2.14 -3.82
C SER A 27 1.75 2.67 -3.02
N LEU A 28 2.04 3.98 -3.09
CA LEU A 28 3.08 4.59 -2.28
C LEU A 28 2.74 4.48 -0.79
N MET A 29 1.48 4.72 -0.40
CA MET A 29 1.07 4.52 1.00
C MET A 29 1.22 3.06 1.43
N VAL A 30 0.75 2.11 0.62
CA VAL A 30 0.89 0.66 0.90
C VAL A 30 2.36 0.26 1.05
N LEU A 31 3.25 0.76 0.19
CA LEU A 31 4.69 0.52 0.28
C LEU A 31 5.30 1.09 1.56
N THR A 32 4.86 2.28 2.00
CA THR A 32 5.32 2.85 3.28
C THR A 32 4.90 2.01 4.49
N TYR A 33 3.68 1.44 4.47
CA TYR A 33 3.24 0.51 5.52
C TYR A 33 4.03 -0.81 5.49
N GLY A 34 4.26 -1.38 4.31
CA GLY A 34 5.08 -2.59 4.18
C GLY A 34 6.53 -2.38 4.63
N TYR A 35 7.10 -1.19 4.39
CA TYR A 35 8.43 -0.82 4.88
C TYR A 35 8.45 -0.65 6.41
N ALA A 36 7.42 -0.04 7.00
CA ALA A 36 7.31 0.07 8.45
C ALA A 36 7.28 -1.31 9.11
N ASP A 37 6.52 -2.26 8.55
CA ASP A 37 6.48 -3.65 9.05
C ASP A 37 7.82 -4.36 8.94
N TRP A 38 8.55 -4.14 7.84
CA TRP A 38 9.90 -4.66 7.68
C TRP A 38 10.85 -4.11 8.75
N LYS A 39 10.76 -2.81 9.05
CA LYS A 39 11.54 -2.18 10.12
C LYS A 39 11.18 -2.80 11.48
N SER A 40 9.90 -2.98 11.78
CA SER A 40 9.44 -3.64 13.01
C SER A 40 9.95 -5.07 13.15
N HIS A 41 10.00 -5.84 12.06
CA HIS A 41 10.56 -7.19 12.11
C HIS A 41 12.09 -7.21 12.36
N SER A 42 12.83 -6.27 11.74
CA SER A 42 14.29 -6.29 11.75
C SER A 42 14.92 -5.61 12.97
N VAL A 43 14.43 -4.44 13.34
CA VAL A 43 15.00 -3.60 14.41
C VAL A 43 14.03 -3.42 15.58
N GLY A 44 12.72 -3.47 15.30
CA GLY A 44 11.69 -3.11 16.28
C GLY A 44 11.65 -1.60 16.54
N LEU A 45 10.84 -1.20 17.51
CA LEU A 45 10.78 0.19 18.00
C LEU A 45 11.78 0.42 19.14
N SER A 46 12.30 1.65 19.28
CA SER A 46 13.00 2.07 20.50
C SER A 46 12.03 2.20 21.69
N ASP A 47 12.54 2.21 22.92
CA ASP A 47 11.69 2.35 24.12
C ASP A 47 10.89 3.66 24.12
N GLU A 48 11.49 4.75 23.67
CA GLU A 48 10.84 6.06 23.54
C GLU A 48 9.75 6.07 22.45
N GLU A 49 9.99 5.39 21.33
CA GLU A 49 8.98 5.21 20.28
C GLU A 49 7.83 4.31 20.75
N ALA A 50 8.12 3.26 21.52
CA ALA A 50 7.12 2.36 22.09
C ALA A 50 6.25 3.08 23.14
N GLU A 51 6.85 3.87 24.03
CA GLU A 51 6.10 4.72 24.97
C GLU A 51 5.21 5.71 24.23
N THR A 52 5.72 6.37 23.18
CA THR A 52 4.93 7.28 22.35
C THR A 52 3.76 6.56 21.66
N PHE A 53 3.98 5.32 21.21
CA PHE A 53 2.95 4.50 20.57
C PHE A 53 1.85 4.09 21.55
N ILE A 54 2.22 3.66 22.75
CA ILE A 54 1.32 3.25 23.83
C ILE A 54 0.53 4.44 24.40
N LEU A 55 1.17 5.61 24.51
CA LEU A 55 0.52 6.82 25.01
C LEU A 55 -0.40 7.46 23.98
N ASN A 56 -0.39 6.99 22.72
CA ASN A 56 -1.29 7.49 21.70
C ASN A 56 -2.67 6.83 21.86
N PRO A 57 -3.70 7.56 22.33
CA PRO A 57 -5.03 7.00 22.57
C PRO A 57 -5.77 6.57 21.30
N SER A 58 -5.25 6.91 20.11
CA SER A 58 -5.77 6.37 18.84
C SER A 58 -5.23 4.98 18.52
N LEU A 59 -4.19 4.53 19.21
CA LEU A 59 -3.44 3.29 18.93
C LEU A 59 -3.50 2.33 20.12
N ALA A 60 -3.40 2.86 21.34
CA ALA A 60 -3.78 2.15 22.57
C ALA A 60 -5.30 2.04 22.59
N GLY A 61 -5.84 0.83 22.72
CA GLY A 61 -7.27 0.62 22.88
C GLY A 61 -7.81 1.18 24.21
N ASP A 62 -8.90 0.62 24.71
CA ASP A 62 -9.48 1.01 26.01
C ASP A 62 -8.62 0.55 27.21
N GLU A 63 -7.59 -0.28 26.96
CA GLU A 63 -6.68 -0.80 27.97
C GLU A 63 -5.34 -0.07 27.96
N ASN A 64 -4.92 0.40 29.15
CA ASN A 64 -3.57 0.91 29.37
C ASN A 64 -2.59 -0.25 29.36
N ILE A 65 -2.02 -0.55 28.20
CA ILE A 65 -0.93 -1.51 28.05
C ILE A 65 0.36 -0.93 28.60
N THR A 66 1.15 -1.74 29.30
CA THR A 66 2.49 -1.36 29.75
C THR A 66 3.53 -1.58 28.64
N VAL A 67 4.68 -0.90 28.75
CA VAL A 67 5.81 -1.10 27.81
C VAL A 67 6.27 -2.56 27.79
N ALA A 68 6.28 -3.23 28.95
CA ALA A 68 6.68 -4.64 29.05
C ALA A 68 5.72 -5.58 28.31
N GLU A 69 4.41 -5.32 28.38
CA GLU A 69 3.39 -6.10 27.66
C GLU A 69 3.50 -5.87 26.14
N TYR A 70 3.75 -4.63 25.70
CA TYR A 70 4.00 -4.33 24.29
C TYR A 70 5.23 -5.06 23.75
N ARG A 71 6.32 -5.14 24.52
CA ARG A 71 7.54 -5.87 24.14
C ARG A 71 7.30 -7.36 24.02
N ALA A 72 6.56 -7.95 24.96
CA ALA A 72 6.21 -9.37 24.89
C ALA A 72 5.41 -9.70 23.61
N PHE A 73 4.47 -8.82 23.24
CA PHE A 73 3.75 -8.93 21.98
C PHE A 73 4.65 -8.78 20.75
N GLU A 74 5.55 -7.79 20.75
CA GLU A 74 6.47 -7.53 19.63
C GLU A 74 7.41 -8.73 19.40
N ASP A 75 7.92 -9.32 20.48
CA ASP A 75 8.76 -10.51 20.44
C ASP A 75 8.03 -11.74 19.92
N GLU A 76 6.82 -12.01 20.42
CA GLU A 76 5.99 -13.13 19.94
C GLU A 76 5.63 -12.95 18.45
N ALA A 77 5.24 -11.75 18.04
CA ALA A 77 4.91 -11.46 16.65
C ALA A 77 6.12 -11.59 15.71
N ARG A 78 7.32 -11.28 16.21
CA ARG A 78 8.57 -11.45 15.47
C ARG A 78 9.00 -12.91 15.38
N GLU A 79 8.89 -13.67 16.46
CA GLU A 79 9.17 -15.12 16.48
C GLU A 79 8.25 -15.86 15.50
N ASN A 80 6.97 -15.49 15.47
CA ASN A 80 5.98 -16.03 14.53
C ASN A 80 6.12 -15.46 13.10
N SER A 81 7.11 -14.62 12.82
CA SER A 81 7.32 -13.97 11.52
C SER A 81 6.12 -13.17 10.99
N ALA A 82 5.20 -12.76 11.87
CA ALA A 82 3.95 -12.11 11.49
C ALA A 82 4.23 -10.77 10.78
N PHE A 83 5.14 -9.96 11.34
CA PHE A 83 5.57 -8.71 10.71
C PHE A 83 6.24 -8.93 9.35
N LEU A 84 7.04 -9.99 9.20
CA LEU A 84 7.70 -10.31 7.94
C LEU A 84 6.70 -10.70 6.85
N ILE A 85 5.74 -11.56 7.17
CA ILE A 85 4.68 -11.98 6.23
C ILE A 85 3.87 -10.76 5.78
N ARG A 86 3.50 -9.88 6.72
CA ARG A 86 2.76 -8.65 6.43
C ARG A 86 3.58 -7.70 5.55
N ALA A 87 4.85 -7.48 5.89
CA ALA A 87 5.78 -6.66 5.13
C ALA A 87 5.91 -7.15 3.67
N VAL A 88 6.20 -8.44 3.47
CA VAL A 88 6.38 -9.02 2.14
C VAL A 88 5.09 -8.91 1.31
N SER A 89 3.94 -9.20 1.92
CA SER A 89 2.65 -9.12 1.26
C SER A 89 2.33 -7.69 0.78
N LEU A 90 2.54 -6.69 1.65
CA LEU A 90 2.30 -5.28 1.33
C LEU A 90 3.32 -4.75 0.32
N LEU A 91 4.59 -5.12 0.44
CA LEU A 91 5.63 -4.67 -0.49
C LEU A 91 5.42 -5.23 -1.90
N ILE A 92 5.13 -6.53 -2.03
CA ILE A 92 4.85 -7.16 -3.33
C ILE A 92 3.55 -6.62 -3.91
N GLY A 93 2.47 -6.58 -3.12
CA GLY A 93 1.18 -6.06 -3.55
C GLY A 93 1.27 -4.59 -3.97
N GLY A 94 1.91 -3.76 -3.15
CA GLY A 94 2.16 -2.35 -3.43
C GLY A 94 2.99 -2.14 -4.70
N ALA A 95 4.05 -2.93 -4.92
CA ALA A 95 4.88 -2.85 -6.12
C ALA A 95 4.09 -3.21 -7.40
N LEU A 96 3.25 -4.26 -7.34
CA LEU A 96 2.37 -4.64 -8.45
C LEU A 96 1.38 -3.54 -8.81
N VAL A 97 0.75 -2.93 -7.80
CA VAL A 97 -0.19 -1.81 -8.00
C VAL A 97 0.53 -0.58 -8.55
N LEU A 98 1.74 -0.28 -8.07
CA LEU A 98 2.55 0.84 -8.58
C LEU A 98 2.87 0.65 -10.07
N ILE A 99 3.33 -0.54 -10.46
CA ILE A 99 3.64 -0.87 -11.86
C ILE A 99 2.37 -0.77 -12.71
N GLY A 100 1.25 -1.32 -12.25
CA GLY A 100 -0.05 -1.22 -12.92
C GLY A 100 -0.52 0.22 -13.11
N GLY A 101 -0.40 1.05 -12.06
CA GLY A 101 -0.72 2.47 -12.09
C GLY A 101 0.13 3.24 -13.12
N LEU A 102 1.45 2.99 -13.17
CA LEU A 102 2.35 3.60 -14.16
C LEU A 102 2.00 3.18 -15.60
N PHE A 103 1.56 1.94 -15.82
CA PHE A 103 1.11 1.48 -17.13
C PHE A 103 -0.19 2.17 -17.56
N LEU A 104 -1.13 2.39 -16.64
CA LEU A 104 -2.36 3.14 -16.89
C LEU A 104 -2.06 4.61 -17.26
N LEU A 105 -1.13 5.26 -16.57
CA LEU A 105 -0.70 6.63 -16.91
C LEU A 105 -0.12 6.74 -18.32
N LYS A 106 0.65 5.73 -18.75
CA LYS A 106 1.22 5.65 -20.09
C LYS A 106 0.24 5.10 -21.14
N LEU A 107 -1.00 4.78 -20.76
CA LEU A 107 -2.01 4.14 -21.62
C LEU A 107 -1.47 2.88 -22.32
N LYS A 108 -0.55 2.16 -21.66
CA LYS A 108 0.05 0.94 -22.19
C LYS A 108 -0.99 -0.18 -22.12
N ARG A 109 -1.36 -0.74 -23.27
CA ARG A 109 -2.31 -1.86 -23.39
C ARG A 109 -1.74 -3.23 -22.99
N VAL A 110 -0.54 -3.27 -22.41
CA VAL A 110 0.16 -4.52 -22.07
C VAL A 110 -0.69 -5.41 -21.15
N GLY A 111 -1.40 -4.83 -20.18
CA GLY A 111 -2.33 -5.58 -19.33
C GLY A 111 -3.53 -6.17 -20.09
N ALA A 112 -4.09 -5.44 -21.07
CA ALA A 112 -5.18 -5.96 -21.91
C ALA A 112 -4.73 -7.12 -22.79
N TYR A 113 -3.47 -7.12 -23.25
CA TYR A 113 -2.92 -8.25 -24.01
C TYR A 113 -2.63 -9.47 -23.13
N LEU A 114 -2.22 -9.27 -21.87
CA LEU A 114 -2.00 -10.36 -20.90
C LEU A 114 -3.28 -11.08 -20.49
N CYS A 115 -4.45 -10.43 -20.53
CA CYS A 115 -5.74 -11.05 -20.18
C CYS A 115 -6.40 -11.85 -21.32
N VAL A 116 -5.88 -11.73 -22.55
CA VAL A 116 -6.43 -12.39 -23.74
C VAL A 116 -5.53 -13.53 -24.23
N ALA A 117 -4.29 -13.60 -23.74
CA ALA A 117 -3.36 -14.71 -23.98
C ALA A 117 -3.59 -15.83 -22.95
#